data_AF-A0A9X8BRE7-F1
#
_entry.id   AF-A0A9X8BRE7-F1
#
_cell.length_a   1.000
_cell.length_b   1.000
_cell.length_c   1.000
_cell.angle_alpha   90.00
_cell.angle_beta   90.00
_cell.angle_gamma   90.00
#
_symmetry.space_group_name_H-M   'P 1'
#
loop_
_entity.id
_entity.type
_entity.pdbx_description
1 polymer ?
#
loop_
_entity_poly.entity_id
_entity_poly.type
_entity_poly.pdbx_seq_one_letter_code
_entity_poly.pdbx_strand_id
1 'polypeptide(L)'
;MKRLISTAVMLLLAGSLTGCIEVANKVDKVMTLRTWETENSPVIYATFNAATGVRVSFSTRTFPVQIADSDAWLRFTIDYGNAFVQLHKIEVTHLARDLQPFDAFLAWADKPLATRQAEKAQINARADYVSNHYSVVNEAGTDEPLFIFRGDIFLFSDPVQLALTRADVANIIVEAQRVQRLYNLKNAKGSS
;
A
#
# COMPACT_ATOMS: atom_id res chain seq x y z
N MET A 1 -14.79 11.03 47.50
CA MET A 1 -14.86 12.17 46.56
C MET A 1 -13.53 12.56 45.90
N LYS A 2 -12.35 12.41 46.53
CA LYS A 2 -11.05 12.79 45.90
C LYS A 2 -10.59 11.93 44.71
N ARG A 3 -11.05 10.68 44.58
CA ARG A 3 -10.65 9.78 43.48
C ARG A 3 -11.38 10.03 42.15
N LEU A 4 -12.58 10.62 42.18
CA LEU A 4 -13.38 10.90 40.97
C LEU A 4 -12.90 12.13 40.19
N ILE A 5 -12.30 13.11 40.89
CA ILE A 5 -11.79 14.35 40.28
C ILE A 5 -10.50 14.07 39.48
N SER A 6 -9.67 13.14 39.94
CA SER A 6 -8.42 12.76 39.25
C SER A 6 -8.67 12.09 37.89
N THR A 7 -9.75 11.31 37.75
CA THR A 7 -10.07 10.61 36.50
C THR A 7 -10.66 11.57 35.46
N ALA A 8 -11.50 12.51 35.88
CA ALA A 8 -12.08 13.54 34.99
C ALA A 8 -11.02 14.51 34.44
N VAL A 9 -10.02 14.89 35.24
CA VAL A 9 -8.91 15.74 34.79
C VAL A 9 -7.98 15.00 33.82
N MET A 10 -7.72 13.70 34.01
CA MET A 10 -6.97 12.89 33.03
C MET A 10 -7.73 12.73 31.70
N LEU A 11 -9.06 12.58 31.73
CA LEU A 11 -9.90 12.51 30.53
C LEU A 11 -9.94 13.85 29.76
N LEU A 12 -10.00 14.98 30.46
CA LEU A 12 -9.95 16.32 29.86
C LEU A 12 -8.57 16.63 29.24
N LEU A 13 -7.47 16.23 29.89
CA LEU A 13 -6.13 16.35 29.30
C LEU A 13 -5.97 15.43 28.07
N ALA A 14 -6.47 14.20 28.13
CA ALA A 14 -6.45 13.28 26.98
C ALA A 14 -7.24 13.82 25.78
N GLY A 15 -8.40 14.46 26.02
CA GLY A 15 -9.20 15.11 24.97
C GLY A 15 -8.53 16.35 24.34
N SER A 16 -7.76 17.10 25.12
CA SER A 16 -6.99 18.24 24.61
C SER A 16 -5.78 17.83 23.75
N LEU A 17 -5.16 16.68 24.06
CA LEU A 17 -4.05 16.11 23.28
C LEU A 17 -4.50 15.65 21.89
N THR A 18 -5.68 15.01 21.79
CA THR A 18 -6.26 14.62 20.49
C THR A 18 -6.57 15.82 19.61
N GLY A 19 -7.07 16.93 20.18
CA GLY A 19 -7.33 18.16 19.45
C GLY A 19 -6.05 18.83 18.92
N CYS A 20 -4.96 18.80 19.68
CA CYS A 20 -3.68 19.35 19.24
C CYS A 20 -3.07 18.57 18.05
N ILE A 21 -3.21 17.24 18.04
CA ILE A 21 -2.72 16.39 16.93
C ILE A 21 -3.52 16.66 15.66
N GLU A 22 -4.85 16.80 15.75
CA GLU A 22 -5.70 17.11 14.61
C GLU A 22 -5.39 18.49 14.02
N VAL A 23 -5.17 19.50 14.87
CA VAL A 23 -4.77 20.84 14.44
C VAL A 23 -3.38 20.83 13.81
N ALA A 24 -2.41 20.12 14.39
CA ALA A 24 -1.06 20.00 13.84
C ALA A 24 -1.08 19.35 12.45
N ASN A 25 -1.85 18.28 12.26
CA ASN A 25 -2.01 17.62 10.95
C ASN A 25 -2.66 18.55 9.92
N LYS A 26 -3.70 19.31 10.30
CA LYS A 26 -4.33 20.29 9.40
C LYS A 26 -3.36 21.40 8.98
N VAL A 27 -2.57 21.91 9.92
CA VAL A 27 -1.53 22.93 9.63
C VAL A 27 -0.46 22.36 8.71
N ASP A 28 0.08 21.17 9.01
CA ASP A 28 1.05 20.48 8.14
C ASP A 28 0.51 20.32 6.72
N LYS A 29 -0.73 19.87 6.57
CA LYS A 29 -1.36 19.67 5.27
C LYS A 29 -1.49 20.96 4.46
N VAL A 30 -1.87 22.06 5.11
CA VAL A 30 -1.95 23.39 4.47
C VAL A 30 -0.56 23.88 4.08
N MET A 31 0.43 23.72 4.97
CA MET A 31 1.82 24.12 4.72
C MET A 31 2.50 23.29 3.63
N THR A 32 2.09 22.03 3.47
CA THR A 32 2.60 21.10 2.45
C THR A 32 1.73 21.04 1.18
N LEU A 33 0.65 21.83 1.12
CA LEU A 33 -0.35 21.85 0.02
C LEU A 33 -0.85 20.45 -0.38
N ARG A 34 -0.92 19.55 0.59
CA ARG A 34 -1.23 18.14 0.38
C ARG A 34 -2.73 17.91 0.35
N THR A 35 -3.19 17.08 -0.60
CA THR A 35 -4.61 16.75 -0.83
C THR A 35 -4.96 15.29 -0.52
N TRP A 36 -4.16 14.66 0.35
CA TRP A 36 -4.30 13.26 0.74
C TRP A 36 -3.86 13.02 2.19
N GLU A 37 -4.38 11.98 2.82
CA GLU A 37 -3.95 11.49 4.13
C GLU A 37 -3.13 10.20 3.99
N THR A 38 -2.15 10.00 4.88
CA THR A 38 -1.47 8.69 5.01
C THR A 38 -2.12 7.90 6.12
N GLU A 39 -2.56 6.69 5.81
CA GLU A 39 -3.09 5.72 6.77
C GLU A 39 -2.15 4.51 6.87
N ASN A 40 -2.17 3.87 8.05
CA ASN A 40 -1.58 2.55 8.19
C ASN A 40 -2.44 1.54 7.42
N SER A 41 -1.79 0.66 6.65
CA SER A 41 -2.48 -0.42 5.94
C SER A 41 -2.16 -1.79 6.55
N PRO A 42 -2.95 -2.83 6.29
CA PRO A 42 -2.61 -4.21 6.67
C PRO A 42 -1.60 -4.87 5.71
N VAL A 43 -1.09 -4.16 4.71
CA VAL A 43 -0.17 -4.69 3.71
C VAL A 43 1.24 -4.67 4.28
N ILE A 44 1.91 -5.82 4.27
CA ILE A 44 3.30 -5.94 4.69
C ILE A 44 4.16 -6.10 3.44
N TYR A 45 5.33 -5.49 3.45
CA TYR A 45 6.34 -5.71 2.42
C TYR A 45 7.65 -6.19 3.05
N ALA A 46 8.44 -6.88 2.26
CA ALA A 46 9.81 -7.25 2.60
C ALA A 46 10.77 -6.81 1.48
N THR A 47 12.01 -6.51 1.82
CA THR A 47 13.05 -6.35 0.79
C THR A 47 13.32 -7.69 0.10
N PHE A 48 13.46 -7.68 -1.21
CA PHE A 48 13.75 -8.85 -2.03
C PHE A 48 15.16 -8.77 -2.62
N ASN A 49 15.94 -9.84 -2.47
CA ASN A 49 17.24 -9.95 -3.09
C ASN A 49 17.12 -10.76 -4.39
N ALA A 50 17.20 -10.07 -5.53
CA ALA A 50 17.09 -10.70 -6.85
C ALA A 50 18.24 -11.66 -7.18
N ALA A 51 19.43 -11.48 -6.57
CA ALA A 51 20.58 -12.36 -6.81
C ALA A 51 20.42 -13.71 -6.11
N THR A 52 19.80 -13.74 -4.93
CA THR A 52 19.53 -14.99 -4.19
C THR A 52 18.13 -15.54 -4.42
N GLY A 53 17.19 -14.72 -4.89
CA GLY A 53 15.80 -15.08 -5.09
C GLY A 53 14.99 -15.20 -3.80
N VAL A 54 15.42 -14.55 -2.71
CA VAL A 54 14.84 -14.70 -1.36
C VAL A 54 14.52 -13.33 -0.72
N ARG A 55 13.45 -13.26 0.09
CA ARG A 55 13.16 -12.10 0.94
C ARG A 55 14.20 -11.95 2.06
N VAL A 56 14.58 -10.71 2.37
CA VAL A 56 15.48 -10.40 3.48
C VAL A 56 14.68 -10.35 4.79
N SER A 57 14.94 -11.30 5.69
CA SER A 57 14.15 -11.61 6.90
C SER A 57 14.04 -10.49 7.94
N PHE A 58 14.89 -9.46 7.89
CA PHE A 58 14.92 -8.38 8.89
C PHE A 58 13.92 -7.22 8.63
N SER A 59 13.05 -7.33 7.62
CA SER A 59 12.39 -6.14 7.04
C SER A 59 10.89 -6.23 6.75
N THR A 60 10.11 -7.03 7.49
CA THR A 60 8.63 -6.94 7.40
C THR A 60 8.16 -5.60 7.96
N ARG A 61 7.88 -4.65 7.07
CA ARG A 61 7.37 -3.33 7.41
C ARG A 61 5.98 -3.15 6.83
N THR A 62 5.17 -2.36 7.50
CA THR A 62 3.86 -1.97 7.01
C THR A 62 4.02 -1.07 5.79
N PHE A 63 3.24 -1.29 4.73
CA PHE A 63 3.25 -0.48 3.52
C PHE A 63 2.17 0.61 3.64
N PRO A 64 2.50 1.87 3.94
CA PRO A 64 1.49 2.90 4.15
C PRO A 64 0.66 3.15 2.90
N VAL A 65 -0.59 3.56 3.09
CA VAL A 65 -1.50 3.93 2.00
C VAL A 65 -1.81 5.41 2.07
N GLN A 66 -1.65 6.12 0.96
CA GLN A 66 -2.14 7.47 0.78
C GLN A 66 -3.53 7.42 0.16
N ILE A 67 -4.48 8.16 0.73
CA ILE A 67 -5.85 8.24 0.24
C ILE A 67 -6.19 9.71 -0.01
N ALA A 68 -6.73 10.00 -1.19
CA ALA A 68 -7.19 11.35 -1.54
C ALA A 68 -8.27 11.83 -0.57
N ASP A 69 -8.31 13.12 -0.23
CA ASP A 69 -9.34 13.67 0.66
C ASP A 69 -10.76 13.51 0.08
N SER A 70 -10.84 13.51 -1.25
CA SER A 70 -12.06 13.24 -2.01
C SER A 70 -12.42 11.76 -2.09
N ASP A 71 -11.60 10.86 -1.56
CA ASP A 71 -11.61 9.40 -1.75
C ASP A 71 -11.51 8.96 -3.22
N ALA A 72 -11.11 9.85 -4.15
CA ALA A 72 -11.10 9.54 -5.58
C ALA A 72 -9.97 8.58 -5.99
N TRP A 73 -8.92 8.44 -5.19
CA TRP A 73 -7.81 7.53 -5.45
C TRP A 73 -7.12 7.09 -4.16
N LEU A 74 -6.40 6.00 -4.25
CA LEU A 74 -5.43 5.55 -3.24
C LEU A 74 -4.09 5.16 -3.88
N ARG A 75 -3.01 5.19 -3.10
CA ARG A 75 -1.68 4.77 -3.54
C ARG A 75 -0.86 4.25 -2.36
N PHE A 76 -0.33 3.04 -2.47
CA PHE A 76 0.62 2.52 -1.50
C PHE A 76 1.99 3.12 -1.74
N THR A 77 2.60 3.73 -0.73
CA THR A 77 3.89 4.40 -0.90
C THR A 77 4.68 4.46 0.39
N ILE A 78 6.00 4.32 0.26
CA ILE A 78 6.99 4.52 1.29
C ILE A 78 7.78 5.78 0.93
N ASP A 79 7.80 6.73 1.85
CA ASP A 79 8.59 7.95 1.75
C ASP A 79 9.90 7.76 2.53
N TYR A 80 11.02 7.79 1.82
CA TYR A 80 12.37 7.75 2.39
C TYR A 80 12.98 9.16 2.55
N GLY A 81 12.18 10.21 2.38
CA GLY A 81 12.56 11.62 2.45
C GLY A 81 13.13 12.16 1.13
N ASN A 82 14.14 11.48 0.58
CA ASN A 82 14.75 11.84 -0.70
C ASN A 82 14.27 10.95 -1.87
N ALA A 83 13.41 9.98 -1.60
CA ALA A 83 12.94 9.03 -2.58
C ALA A 83 11.64 8.34 -2.18
N PHE A 84 10.95 7.78 -3.18
CA PHE A 84 9.67 7.11 -2.99
C PHE A 84 9.71 5.70 -3.58
N VAL A 85 9.10 4.77 -2.85
CA VAL A 85 8.76 3.45 -3.38
C VAL A 85 7.25 3.33 -3.36
N GLN A 86 6.65 3.27 -4.54
CA GLN A 86 5.20 3.35 -4.66
C GLN A 86 4.66 2.29 -5.61
N LEU A 87 3.47 1.79 -5.30
CA LEU A 87 2.64 1.16 -6.31
C LEU A 87 1.99 2.23 -7.19
N HIS A 88 1.45 1.81 -8.31
CA HIS A 88 0.70 2.72 -9.16
C HIS A 88 -0.53 3.23 -8.41
N LYS A 89 -0.98 4.42 -8.79
CA LYS A 89 -2.15 5.05 -8.21
C LYS A 89 -3.41 4.32 -8.69
N ILE A 90 -4.27 3.94 -7.76
CA ILE A 90 -5.54 3.27 -8.03
C ILE A 90 -6.65 4.32 -8.01
N GLU A 91 -7.25 4.61 -9.16
CA GLU A 91 -8.40 5.50 -9.29
C GLU A 91 -9.68 4.72 -8.98
N VAL A 92 -10.50 5.19 -8.03
CA VAL A 92 -11.70 4.46 -7.61
C VAL A 92 -12.76 4.36 -8.71
N THR A 93 -12.74 5.29 -9.67
CA THR A 93 -13.62 5.30 -10.86
C THR A 93 -13.15 4.33 -11.94
N HIS A 94 -11.90 3.86 -11.88
CA HIS A 94 -11.31 2.92 -12.82
C HIS A 94 -10.82 1.65 -12.13
N LEU A 95 -11.44 1.30 -10.99
CA LEU A 95 -10.94 0.30 -10.06
C LEU A 95 -10.62 -1.04 -10.73
N ALA A 96 -11.50 -1.55 -11.60
CA ALA A 96 -11.28 -2.83 -12.28
C ALA A 96 -10.03 -2.83 -13.20
N ARG A 97 -9.73 -1.69 -13.83
CA ARG A 97 -8.53 -1.54 -14.67
C ARG A 97 -7.28 -1.49 -13.80
N ASP A 98 -7.31 -0.68 -12.74
CA ASP A 98 -6.15 -0.44 -11.90
C ASP A 98 -5.86 -1.65 -10.98
N LEU A 99 -6.87 -2.46 -10.64
CA LEU A 99 -6.66 -3.71 -9.89
C LEU A 99 -6.16 -4.89 -10.74
N GLN A 100 -6.18 -4.77 -12.06
CA GLN A 100 -5.88 -5.85 -13.00
C GLN A 100 -4.48 -6.50 -12.85
N PRO A 101 -3.40 -5.77 -12.48
CA PRO A 101 -2.10 -6.39 -12.18
C PRO A 101 -2.15 -7.25 -10.90
N PHE A 102 -2.89 -6.81 -9.89
CA PHE A 102 -3.01 -7.51 -8.62
C PHE A 102 -3.87 -8.78 -8.77
N ASP A 103 -5.00 -8.68 -9.46
CA ASP A 103 -5.85 -9.83 -9.78
C ASP A 103 -5.10 -10.89 -10.59
N ALA A 104 -4.26 -10.45 -11.53
CA ALA A 104 -3.44 -11.34 -12.33
C ALA A 104 -2.39 -12.09 -11.52
N PHE A 105 -1.74 -11.40 -10.58
CA PHE A 105 -0.83 -12.05 -9.65
C PHE A 105 -1.55 -13.08 -8.81
N LEU A 106 -2.71 -12.76 -8.23
CA LEU A 106 -3.47 -13.72 -7.42
C LEU A 106 -3.88 -14.95 -8.25
N ALA A 107 -4.38 -14.74 -9.46
CA ALA A 107 -4.73 -15.83 -10.36
C ALA A 107 -3.53 -16.72 -10.74
N TRP A 108 -2.33 -16.14 -10.86
CA TRP A 108 -1.10 -16.91 -11.08
C TRP A 108 -0.62 -17.61 -9.81
N ALA A 109 -0.63 -16.91 -8.67
CA ALA A 109 -0.21 -17.42 -7.38
C ALA A 109 -1.02 -18.65 -6.95
N ASP A 110 -2.28 -18.74 -7.37
CA ASP A 110 -3.20 -19.86 -7.08
C ASP A 110 -2.90 -21.11 -7.91
N LYS A 111 -2.03 -21.02 -8.93
CA LYS A 111 -1.67 -22.15 -9.79
C LYS A 111 -0.60 -23.04 -9.13
N PRO A 112 -0.57 -24.34 -9.48
CA PRO A 112 0.53 -25.22 -9.10
C PRO A 112 1.89 -24.67 -9.55
N LEU A 113 2.96 -24.98 -8.79
CA LEU A 113 4.32 -24.47 -9.04
C LEU A 113 4.79 -24.69 -10.49
N ALA A 114 4.56 -25.87 -11.06
CA ALA A 114 4.95 -26.17 -12.44
C ALA A 114 4.29 -25.22 -13.45
N THR A 115 3.00 -24.94 -13.28
CA THR A 115 2.25 -23.99 -14.11
C THR A 115 2.72 -22.55 -13.89
N ARG A 116 2.95 -22.17 -12.62
CA ARG A 116 3.52 -20.85 -12.30
C ARG A 116 4.84 -20.61 -13.00
N GLN A 117 5.72 -21.61 -12.97
CA GLN A 117 7.04 -21.54 -13.58
C GLN A 117 6.96 -21.41 -15.10
N ALA A 118 6.05 -22.16 -15.75
CA ALA A 118 5.84 -22.10 -17.19
C ALA A 118 5.29 -20.74 -17.65
N GLU A 119 4.39 -20.13 -16.87
CA GLU A 119 3.73 -18.87 -17.24
C GLU A 119 4.44 -17.61 -16.75
N LYS A 120 5.44 -17.74 -15.86
CA LYS A 120 6.15 -16.60 -15.22
C LYS A 120 6.64 -15.56 -16.24
N ALA A 121 7.26 -16.01 -17.33
CA ALA A 121 7.78 -15.12 -18.36
C ALA A 121 6.66 -14.34 -19.07
N GLN A 122 5.53 -14.99 -19.34
CA GLN A 122 4.37 -14.37 -19.98
C GLN A 122 3.76 -13.29 -19.07
N ILE A 123 3.62 -13.56 -17.78
CA ILE A 123 3.08 -12.57 -16.82
C ILE A 123 4.01 -11.37 -16.70
N ASN A 124 5.31 -11.60 -16.56
CA ASN A 124 6.30 -10.53 -16.46
C ASN A 124 6.40 -9.68 -17.74
N ALA A 125 5.96 -10.21 -18.88
CA ALA A 125 5.93 -9.49 -20.15
C ALA A 125 4.65 -8.66 -20.38
N ARG A 126 3.65 -8.72 -19.47
CA ARG A 126 2.43 -7.93 -19.63
C ARG A 126 2.73 -6.43 -19.55
N ALA A 127 2.04 -5.64 -20.35
CA ALA A 127 2.30 -4.20 -20.48
C ALA A 127 2.10 -3.44 -19.15
N ASP A 128 1.11 -3.84 -18.36
CA ASP A 128 0.81 -3.30 -17.02
C ASP A 128 1.88 -3.68 -15.98
N TYR A 129 2.57 -4.80 -16.16
CA TYR A 129 3.71 -5.16 -15.31
C TYR A 129 4.96 -4.37 -15.70
N VAL A 130 5.28 -4.31 -16.99
CA VAL A 130 6.48 -3.61 -17.50
C VAL A 130 6.41 -2.12 -17.19
N SER A 131 5.27 -1.47 -17.45
CA SER A 131 5.09 -0.02 -17.25
C SER A 131 5.14 0.41 -15.78
N ASN A 132 4.73 -0.47 -14.86
CA ASN A 132 4.74 -0.21 -13.42
C ASN A 132 5.93 -0.84 -12.69
N HIS A 133 6.90 -1.41 -13.42
CA HIS A 133 8.06 -2.11 -12.86
C HIS A 133 7.69 -3.23 -11.88
N TYR A 134 6.67 -4.00 -12.22
CA TYR A 134 6.24 -5.19 -11.50
C TYR A 134 6.82 -6.46 -12.10
N SER A 135 6.97 -7.47 -11.25
CA SER A 135 7.24 -8.84 -11.69
C SER A 135 6.69 -9.84 -10.68
N VAL A 136 6.55 -11.09 -11.10
CA VAL A 136 6.21 -12.23 -10.24
C VAL A 136 7.40 -13.16 -10.15
N VAL A 137 7.62 -13.72 -8.97
CA VAL A 137 8.64 -14.74 -8.72
C VAL A 137 8.11 -15.83 -7.79
N ASN A 138 8.65 -17.03 -7.91
CA ASN A 138 8.55 -18.04 -6.87
C ASN A 138 9.81 -17.89 -6.02
N GLU A 139 9.66 -17.69 -4.71
CA GLU A 139 10.79 -17.54 -3.80
C GLU A 139 11.66 -18.80 -3.78
N ALA A 140 12.97 -18.62 -3.87
CA ALA A 140 13.91 -19.74 -3.85
C ALA A 140 13.86 -20.45 -2.49
N GLY A 141 13.62 -21.77 -2.52
CA GLY A 141 13.61 -22.64 -1.33
C GLY A 141 12.24 -22.80 -0.65
N THR A 142 11.30 -21.88 -0.86
CA THR A 142 9.93 -21.98 -0.31
C THR A 142 8.86 -22.12 -1.39
N ASP A 143 9.20 -21.77 -2.64
CA ASP A 143 8.28 -21.70 -3.77
C ASP A 143 7.07 -20.77 -3.54
N GLU A 144 7.15 -19.88 -2.55
CA GLU A 144 6.11 -18.92 -2.25
C GLU A 144 5.96 -17.93 -3.43
N PRO A 145 4.74 -17.74 -3.97
CA PRO A 145 4.53 -16.73 -5.01
C PRO A 145 4.65 -15.33 -4.41
N LEU A 146 5.55 -14.53 -4.96
CA LEU A 146 5.77 -13.14 -4.54
C LEU A 146 5.48 -12.18 -5.68
N PHE A 147 4.81 -11.09 -5.34
CA PHE A 147 4.65 -9.92 -6.20
C PHE A 147 5.78 -8.96 -5.91
N ILE A 148 6.63 -8.75 -6.91
CA ILE A 148 7.80 -7.88 -6.80
C ILE A 148 7.48 -6.54 -7.45
N PHE A 149 7.82 -5.47 -6.76
CA PHE A 149 7.75 -4.12 -7.28
C PHE A 149 9.03 -3.38 -6.94
N ARG A 150 9.38 -2.43 -7.79
CA ARG A 150 10.60 -1.64 -7.66
C ARG A 150 10.23 -0.19 -7.42
N GLY A 151 10.94 0.47 -6.52
CA GLY A 151 10.97 1.92 -6.45
C GLY A 151 12.25 2.48 -7.03
N ASP A 152 12.18 3.67 -7.61
CA ASP A 152 13.36 4.41 -8.05
C ASP A 152 13.89 5.18 -6.85
N ILE A 153 14.69 4.50 -6.03
CA ILE A 153 15.03 4.98 -4.70
C ILE A 153 16.24 5.92 -4.73
N PHE A 154 17.14 5.82 -5.71
CA PHE A 154 18.32 6.66 -5.75
C PHE A 154 18.85 6.82 -7.18
N LEU A 155 19.39 8.00 -7.50
CA LEU A 155 20.09 8.27 -8.77
C LEU A 155 21.43 7.51 -8.91
N PHE A 156 21.96 6.97 -7.80
CA PHE A 156 23.33 6.43 -7.72
C PHE A 156 23.43 5.03 -7.09
N SER A 157 22.31 4.36 -6.80
CA SER A 157 22.35 2.99 -6.28
C SER A 157 21.34 2.10 -6.98
N ASP A 158 21.60 0.80 -6.89
CA ASP A 158 20.69 -0.18 -7.44
C ASP A 158 19.31 -0.04 -6.76
N PRO A 159 18.25 0.00 -7.55
CA PRO A 159 16.90 0.17 -7.04
C PRO A 159 16.49 -1.03 -6.18
N VAL A 160 15.94 -0.75 -5.01
CA VAL A 160 15.52 -1.82 -4.10
C VAL A 160 14.24 -2.45 -4.65
N GLN A 161 14.26 -3.77 -4.71
CA GLN A 161 13.08 -4.57 -5.02
C GLN A 161 12.40 -4.93 -3.71
N LEU A 162 11.09 -4.74 -3.68
CA LEU A 162 10.24 -5.10 -2.56
C LEU A 162 9.31 -6.23 -3.00
N ALA A 163 8.96 -7.09 -2.06
CA ALA A 163 8.07 -8.23 -2.27
C ALA A 163 6.83 -8.12 -1.40
N LEU A 164 5.69 -8.49 -1.98
CA LEU A 164 4.42 -8.72 -1.31
C LEU A 164 4.04 -10.19 -1.45
N THR A 165 3.46 -10.76 -0.40
CA THR A 165 2.87 -12.09 -0.46
C THR A 165 1.51 -12.06 -1.15
N ARG A 166 0.95 -13.25 -1.42
CA ARG A 166 -0.45 -13.40 -1.85
C ARG A 166 -1.44 -12.69 -0.92
N ALA A 167 -1.23 -12.80 0.40
CA ALA A 167 -2.12 -12.17 1.38
C ALA A 167 -2.03 -10.64 1.33
N ASP A 168 -0.82 -10.11 1.16
CA ASP A 168 -0.58 -8.67 1.05
C ASP A 168 -1.22 -8.08 -0.20
N VAL A 169 -1.14 -8.78 -1.35
CA VAL A 169 -1.80 -8.34 -2.58
C VAL A 169 -3.33 -8.42 -2.48
N ALA A 170 -3.88 -9.43 -1.80
CA ALA A 170 -5.31 -9.47 -1.52
C ALA A 170 -5.75 -8.28 -0.63
N ASN A 171 -4.93 -7.90 0.35
CA ASN A 171 -5.18 -6.75 1.21
C ASN A 171 -5.19 -5.43 0.43
N ILE A 172 -4.38 -5.28 -0.62
CA ILE A 172 -4.44 -4.11 -1.53
C ILE A 172 -5.82 -3.99 -2.17
N ILE A 173 -6.35 -5.10 -2.70
CA ILE A 173 -7.67 -5.12 -3.35
C ILE A 173 -8.77 -4.77 -2.35
N VAL A 174 -8.74 -5.36 -1.15
CA VAL A 174 -9.70 -5.08 -0.07
C VAL A 174 -9.68 -3.60 0.30
N GLU A 175 -8.48 -3.02 0.44
CA GLU A 175 -8.32 -1.61 0.78
C GLU A 175 -8.85 -0.69 -0.31
N ALA A 176 -8.60 -1.02 -1.58
CA ALA A 176 -9.11 -0.26 -2.71
C ALA A 176 -10.66 -0.30 -2.79
N GLN A 177 -11.26 -1.46 -2.51
CA GLN A 177 -12.72 -1.62 -2.42
C GLN A 177 -13.31 -0.84 -1.23
N ARG A 178 -12.62 -0.80 -0.09
CA ARG A 178 -13.01 0.01 1.07
C ARG A 178 -13.09 1.49 0.70
N VAL A 179 -12.06 2.03 0.06
CA VAL A 179 -12.02 3.45 -0.37
C VAL A 179 -13.09 3.75 -1.40
N GLN A 180 -13.30 2.87 -2.40
CA GLN A 180 -14.39 3.04 -3.37
C GLN A 180 -15.77 3.12 -2.70
N ARG A 181 -16.02 2.30 -1.67
CA ARG A 181 -17.28 2.37 -0.91
C ARG A 181 -17.45 3.72 -0.23
N LEU A 182 -16.39 4.27 0.37
CA LEU A 182 -16.42 5.60 1.01
C LEU A 182 -16.72 6.70 -0.01
N TYR A 183 -16.04 6.67 -1.17
CA TYR A 183 -16.28 7.58 -2.28
C TYR A 183 -17.75 7.59 -2.71
N ASN A 184 -18.33 6.40 -2.93
CA ASN A 184 -19.74 6.27 -3.34
C ASN A 184 -20.70 6.83 -2.28
N LEU A 185 -20.42 6.61 -0.99
CA LEU A 185 -21.24 7.13 0.11
C LEU A 185 -21.21 8.65 0.21
N LYS A 186 -20.05 9.28 -0.01
CA LYS A 186 -19.93 10.75 -0.02
C LYS A 186 -20.70 11.36 -1.20
N ASN A 187 -20.58 10.79 -2.39
CA ASN A 187 -21.25 11.30 -3.59
C ASN A 187 -22.77 11.07 -3.57
N ALA A 188 -23.24 10.00 -2.95
CA ALA A 188 -24.68 9.78 -2.75
C ALA A 188 -25.32 10.85 -1.84
N LYS A 189 -24.59 11.37 -0.85
CA LYS A 189 -25.06 12.39 0.10
C LYS A 189 -24.99 13.82 -0.44
N GLY A 190 -24.12 14.10 -1.42
CA GLY A 190 -24.03 15.41 -2.08
C GLY A 190 -25.08 15.63 -3.18
N SER A 191 -25.93 14.62 -3.45
CA SER A 191 -26.93 14.62 -4.53
C SER A 191 -28.37 14.82 -4.03
N SER A 192 -28.55 15.14 -2.75
CA SER A 192 -29.84 15.39 -2.08
C SER A 192 -29.94 16.83 -1.61
#